data_AF-E6VQ25-F1
#
_entry.id   AF-E6VQ25-F1
#
_cell.length_a   1.000
_cell.length_b   1.000
_cell.length_c   1.000
_cell.angle_alpha   90.00
_cell.angle_beta   90.00
_cell.angle_gamma   90.00
#
_symmetry.space_group_name_H-M   'P 1'
#
loop_
_entity.id
_entity.type
_entity.pdbx_description
1 polymer ?
#
loop_
_entity_poly.entity_id
_entity_poly.type
_entity_poly.pdbx_seq_one_letter_code
_entity_poly.pdbx_strand_id
1 'polypeptide(L)'
;MLFDWLKRRRAAWELAEADADALMEGYGDAVFDEVRRRVREEDDIKVLDGNRGRGHWQRVGTIIWKRTGRNGLDTATKYLEG
;
A
#
# COMPACT_ATOMS: atom_id res chain seq x y z
N MET A 1 -3.23 -14.07 21.92
CA MET A 1 -3.43 -12.62 22.13
C MET A 1 -2.31 -11.76 21.53
N LEU A 2 -1.02 -11.91 21.90
CA LEU A 2 0.08 -11.22 21.21
C LEU A 2 0.47 -11.91 19.88
N PHE A 3 0.54 -13.26 19.89
CA PHE A 3 0.88 -14.06 18.71
C PHE A 3 -0.15 -13.94 17.57
N ASP A 4 -1.45 -13.88 17.90
CA ASP A 4 -2.52 -13.67 16.91
C ASP A 4 -2.44 -12.30 16.24
N TRP A 5 -2.11 -11.26 17.02
CA TRP A 5 -1.92 -9.91 16.50
C TRP A 5 -0.69 -9.84 15.56
N LEU A 6 0.42 -10.48 15.95
CA LEU A 6 1.61 -10.62 15.10
C LEU A 6 1.31 -11.40 13.80
N LYS A 7 0.55 -12.49 13.87
CA LYS A 7 0.13 -13.25 12.68
C LYS A 7 -0.73 -12.42 11.74
N ARG A 8 -1.72 -11.68 12.28
CA ARG A 8 -2.56 -10.78 11.47
C ARG A 8 -1.74 -9.65 10.85
N ARG A 9 -0.80 -9.08 11.61
CA ARG A 9 0.09 -8.05 11.10
C ARG A 9 0.98 -8.58 9.97
N ARG A 10 1.51 -9.79 10.11
CA ARG A 10 2.32 -10.45 9.08
C ARG A 10 1.51 -10.73 7.83
N ALA A 11 0.31 -11.31 7.97
CA ALA A 11 -0.59 -11.57 6.84
C ALA A 11 -0.96 -10.27 6.09
N ALA A 12 -1.18 -9.17 6.80
CA ALA A 12 -1.45 -7.87 6.18
C ALA A 12 -0.24 -7.30 5.43
N TRP A 13 0.98 -7.60 5.87
CA TRP A 13 2.21 -7.24 5.16
C TRP A 13 2.44 -8.14 3.94
N GLU A 14 2.26 -9.45 4.08
CA GLU A 14 2.37 -10.39 2.96
C GLU A 14 1.37 -10.06 1.84
N LEU A 15 0.13 -9.70 2.20
CA LEU A 15 -0.85 -9.23 1.23
C LEU A 15 -0.40 -7.93 0.54
N ALA A 16 0.11 -6.97 1.31
CA ALA A 16 0.60 -5.71 0.74
C ALA A 16 1.83 -5.90 -0.16
N GLU A 17 2.69 -6.89 0.14
CA GLU A 17 3.82 -7.24 -0.73
C GLU A 17 3.36 -7.88 -2.04
N ALA A 18 2.38 -8.79 -1.99
CA ALA A 18 1.82 -9.40 -3.18
C ALA A 18 1.10 -8.37 -4.07
N ASP A 19 0.30 -7.48 -3.48
CA ASP A 19 -0.35 -6.38 -4.21
C ASP A 19 0.68 -5.39 -4.77
N ALA A 20 1.78 -5.12 -4.05
CA ALA A 20 2.87 -4.29 -4.55
C ALA A 20 3.55 -4.89 -5.77
N ASP A 21 3.82 -6.20 -5.74
CA ASP A 21 4.41 -6.94 -6.85
C ASP A 21 3.51 -6.88 -8.09
N ALA A 22 2.23 -7.23 -7.92
CA ALA A 22 1.24 -7.20 -8.98
C ALA A 22 1.06 -5.80 -9.60
N LEU A 23 1.11 -4.75 -8.79
CA LEU A 23 1.04 -3.38 -9.29
C LEU A 23 2.30 -2.98 -10.06
N MET A 24 3.49 -3.33 -9.57
CA MET A 24 4.74 -3.06 -10.29
C MET A 24 4.81 -3.81 -11.62
N GLU A 25 4.38 -5.07 -11.66
CA GLU A 25 4.30 -5.86 -12.89
C GLU A 25 3.26 -5.31 -13.88
N GLY A 26 2.08 -4.93 -13.39
CA GLY A 26 0.96 -4.49 -14.23
C GLY A 26 1.07 -3.05 -14.74
N TYR A 27 1.65 -2.15 -13.95
CA TYR A 27 1.65 -0.70 -14.22
C TYR A 27 3.05 -0.12 -14.45
N GLY A 28 4.12 -0.83 -14.12
CA GLY A 28 5.49 -0.40 -14.37
C GLY A 28 5.79 1.00 -13.84
N ASP A 29 6.03 1.96 -14.73
CA ASP A 29 6.35 3.35 -14.37
C ASP A 29 5.16 4.11 -13.78
N ALA A 30 3.93 3.76 -14.18
CA ALA A 30 2.69 4.40 -13.70
C ALA A 30 2.21 3.86 -12.35
N VAL A 31 2.97 2.93 -11.74
CA VAL A 31 2.59 2.24 -10.50
C VAL A 31 2.25 3.20 -9.36
N PHE A 32 2.95 4.33 -9.27
CA PHE A 32 2.72 5.31 -8.20
C PHE A 32 1.45 6.13 -8.37
N ASP A 33 1.06 6.42 -9.61
CA ASP A 33 -0.18 7.14 -9.89
C ASP A 33 -1.38 6.25 -9.54
N GLU A 34 -1.29 4.96 -9.88
CA GLU A 34 -2.30 3.95 -9.51
C GLU A 34 -2.41 3.78 -7.99
N VAL A 35 -1.28 3.65 -7.27
CA VAL A 35 -1.29 3.59 -5.79
C VAL A 35 -1.93 4.85 -5.20
N ARG A 36 -1.60 6.04 -5.73
CA ARG A 36 -2.17 7.30 -5.25
C ARG A 36 -3.68 7.38 -5.47
N ARG A 37 -4.16 6.90 -6.63
CA ARG A 37 -5.59 6.81 -6.91
C ARG A 37 -6.28 5.91 -5.89
N ARG A 38 -5.73 4.71 -5.64
CA ARG A 38 -6.29 3.74 -4.68
C ARG A 38 -6.27 4.22 -3.24
N VAL A 39 -5.24 4.96 -2.81
CA VAL A 39 -5.20 5.60 -1.48
C VAL A 39 -6.34 6.61 -1.32
N ARG A 40 -6.60 7.44 -2.34
CA ARG A 40 -7.73 8.38 -2.32
C ARG A 40 -9.09 7.66 -2.34
N GLU A 41 -9.23 6.62 -3.15
CA GLU A 41 -10.45 5.81 -3.22
C GLU A 41 -10.74 5.04 -1.91
N GLU A 42 -9.70 4.65 -1.18
CA GLU A 42 -9.80 4.04 0.16
C GLU A 42 -10.35 5.05 1.19
N ASP A 43 -9.85 6.30 1.17
CA ASP A 43 -10.29 7.36 2.08
C ASP A 43 -11.73 7.83 1.79
N ASP A 44 -12.15 7.80 0.52
CA ASP A 44 -13.49 8.20 0.04
C ASP A 44 -14.60 7.17 0.36
N ILE A 45 -14.31 6.10 1.11
CA ILE A 45 -15.29 5.08 1.53
C ILE A 45 -15.94 4.36 0.32
N LYS A 46 -15.14 3.94 -0.66
CA LYS A 46 -15.64 3.11 -1.79
C LYS A 46 -14.94 1.78 -2.01
N VAL A 47 -13.86 1.48 -1.30
CA VAL A 47 -13.19 0.17 -1.44
C VAL A 47 -13.82 -0.83 -0.47
N LEU A 48 -14.85 -1.52 -0.96
CA LEU A 48 -15.57 -2.65 -0.35
C LEU A 48 -14.74 -3.95 -0.26
N ASP A 49 -13.42 -3.85 -0.13
CA ASP A 49 -12.56 -5.03 0.01
C ASP A 49 -12.25 -5.25 1.49
N GLY A 50 -13.08 -6.06 2.16
CA GLY A 50 -12.97 -6.33 3.60
C GLY A 50 -11.64 -6.93 4.03
N ASN A 51 -10.81 -7.38 3.09
CA ASN A 51 -9.48 -7.92 3.35
C ASN A 51 -8.37 -6.85 3.32
N ARG A 52 -8.65 -5.68 2.72
CA ARG A 52 -7.74 -4.54 2.59
C ARG A 52 -8.22 -3.40 3.48
N GLY A 53 -7.92 -3.53 4.78
CA GLY A 53 -8.29 -2.54 5.78
C GLY A 53 -7.57 -1.18 5.58
N ARG A 54 -8.04 -0.16 6.30
CA ARG A 54 -7.50 1.21 6.27
C ARG A 54 -5.97 1.24 6.37
N GLY A 55 -5.32 1.96 5.46
CA GLY A 55 -3.86 2.07 5.34
C GLY A 55 -3.19 0.91 4.57
N HIS A 56 -3.95 0.02 3.93
CA HIS A 56 -3.37 -1.07 3.13
C HIS A 56 -2.61 -0.50 1.92
N TRP A 57 -3.24 0.37 1.14
CA TRP A 57 -2.60 0.98 -0.03
C TRP A 57 -1.42 1.89 0.33
N GLN A 58 -1.41 2.47 1.53
CA GLN A 58 -0.25 3.19 2.05
C GLN A 58 0.96 2.25 2.27
N ARG A 59 0.71 1.05 2.82
CA ARG A 59 1.78 0.04 2.99
C ARG A 59 2.30 -0.46 1.66
N VAL A 60 1.40 -0.73 0.70
CA VAL A 60 1.76 -1.10 -0.68
C VAL A 60 2.68 -0.04 -1.29
N GLY A 61 2.30 1.24 -1.23
CA GLY A 61 3.13 2.34 -1.71
C GLY A 61 4.50 2.41 -1.05
N THR A 62 4.58 2.15 0.26
CA THR A 62 5.84 2.10 1.01
C THR A 62 6.76 0.95 0.55
N ILE A 63 6.19 -0.22 0.25
CA ILE A 63 6.94 -1.38 -0.27
C ILE A 63 7.52 -1.07 -1.66
N ILE A 64 6.68 -0.56 -2.55
CA ILE A 64 7.09 -0.20 -3.92
C ILE A 64 8.18 0.88 -3.87
N TRP A 65 8.05 1.87 -2.98
CA TRP A 65 9.09 2.88 -2.76
C TRP A 65 10.41 2.25 -2.32
N LYS A 66 10.40 1.39 -1.28
CA LYS A 66 11.61 0.71 -0.80
C LYS A 66 12.29 -0.11 -1.89
N ARG A 67 11.51 -0.77 -2.76
CA ARG A 67 12.02 -1.63 -3.84
C ARG A 67 12.56 -0.86 -5.04
N THR A 68 11.94 0.27 -5.38
CA THR A 68 12.31 1.05 -6.58
C THR A 68 13.34 2.15 -6.30
N GLY A 69 13.58 2.51 -5.03
CA GLY A 69 14.56 3.55 -4.65
C GLY A 69 14.24 4.94 -5.21
N ARG A 70 13.02 5.17 -5.72
CA ARG A 70 12.63 6.44 -6.34
C ARG A 70 12.42 7.51 -5.26
N ASN A 71 13.35 8.45 -5.18
CA ASN A 71 13.38 9.57 -4.23
C ASN A 71 12.28 10.64 -4.43
N GLY A 72 11.41 10.51 -5.44
CA GLY A 72 10.40 11.51 -5.80
C GLY A 72 9.13 11.52 -4.92
N LEU A 73 9.05 10.66 -3.91
CA LEU A 73 7.86 10.46 -3.08
C LEU A 73 7.86 11.22 -1.76
N ASP A 74 8.89 12.00 -1.42
CA ASP A 74 8.93 12.75 -0.17
C ASP A 74 7.71 13.67 0.02
N THR A 75 7.07 14.09 -1.08
CA THR A 75 5.82 14.87 -1.03
C THR A 75 4.54 14.02 -1.00
N ALA A 76 4.57 12.79 -1.52
CA ALA A 76 3.39 11.92 -1.60
C ALA A 76 3.22 11.06 -0.33
N THR A 77 4.30 10.68 0.35
CA THR A 77 4.26 9.94 1.63
C THR A 77 4.10 10.84 2.85
N LYS A 78 4.41 12.13 2.76
CA LYS A 78 4.29 13.10 3.87
C LYS A 78 2.86 13.28 4.39
N TYR A 79 1.86 12.98 3.57
CA TYR A 79 0.44 12.99 3.97
C TYR A 79 -0.05 11.65 4.55
N LEU A 80 0.82 10.63 4.61
CA LEU A 80 0.49 9.28 5.09
C LEU A 80 1.04 9.02 6.49
N GLU A 81 1.89 9.90 7.03
CA GLU A 81 2.38 9.88 8.42
C GLU A 81 1.53 10.74 9.39
N GLY A 82 0.34 11.18 8.96
CA GLY A 82 -0.63 11.94 9.77
C GLY A 82 -1.72 11.07 10.38
#